data_AF-A0A849PMQ4-F1
#
_entry.id   AF-A0A849PMQ4-F1
#
_cell.length_a   1.000
_cell.length_b   1.000
_cell.length_c   1.000
_cell.angle_alpha   90.00
_cell.angle_beta   90.00
_cell.angle_gamma   90.00
#
_symmetry.space_group_name_H-M   'P 1'
#
loop_
_entity.id
_entity.type
_entity.pdbx_description
1 polymer ?
#
loop_
_entity_poly.entity_id
_entity_poly.type
_entity_poly.pdbx_seq_one_letter_code
_entity_poly.pdbx_strand_id
1 'polypeptide(L)'
;MEYYSGLSFLIMIVAGFATVILFFGGLLIQMKKWGYGSTGYGKDGQGGSIVGFLKLLLSQIFDKKHEQGVLTTLVMDILIQRRILKRSVIRWVMHITIFWGWIMLFVFSMLIFIVELLHKYGGMFGDTITHGRPIVESFPVIVTLNEVFGYVLLIGVLIAIARRLFITEVRNGTTFYDVFLTGGLFIIVITGFISEWMREGYFLEQYSAIAPPAALFHVVISLLFCVAMIPFTKYIHIIATPLSILVNGGGE
;
A
#
# COMPACT_ATOMS: atom_id res chain seq x y z
N MET A 1 -15.17 -26.05 -0.31
CA MET A 1 -13.94 -26.23 0.50
C MET A 1 -13.76 -24.97 1.32
N GLU A 2 -13.65 -25.07 2.65
CA GLU A 2 -13.30 -23.91 3.48
C GLU A 2 -11.86 -23.50 3.17
N TYR A 3 -11.67 -22.48 2.33
CA TYR A 3 -10.34 -22.02 1.89
C TYR A 3 -9.43 -21.59 3.05
N TYR A 4 -10.01 -21.34 4.22
CA TYR A 4 -9.31 -21.00 5.45
C TYR A 4 -9.64 -21.99 6.58
N SER A 5 -9.26 -23.26 6.40
CA SER A 5 -9.32 -24.25 7.49
C SER A 5 -8.34 -23.86 8.61
N GLY A 6 -8.87 -23.59 9.81
CA GLY A 6 -8.16 -23.49 11.10
C GLY A 6 -6.80 -22.76 11.10
N LEU A 7 -5.74 -23.50 10.76
CA LEU A 7 -4.35 -23.06 10.85
C LEU A 7 -3.99 -21.92 9.87
N SER A 8 -4.47 -21.95 8.62
CA SER A 8 -4.18 -20.90 7.63
C SER A 8 -4.79 -19.56 8.05
N PHE A 9 -5.99 -19.61 8.59
CA PHE A 9 -6.68 -18.45 9.14
C PHE A 9 -5.96 -17.86 10.35
N LEU A 10 -5.49 -18.70 11.28
CA LEU A 10 -4.72 -18.26 12.43
C LEU A 10 -3.41 -17.56 12.01
N ILE A 11 -2.68 -18.13 11.05
CA ILE A 11 -1.46 -17.52 10.50
C ILE A 11 -1.76 -16.14 9.91
N MET A 12 -2.82 -16.03 9.10
CA MET A 12 -3.25 -14.76 8.52
C MET A 12 -3.58 -13.72 9.59
N ILE A 13 -4.33 -14.10 10.64
CA ILE A 13 -4.64 -13.20 11.76
C ILE A 13 -3.37 -12.73 12.46
N VAL A 14 -2.49 -13.66 12.85
CA VAL A 14 -1.25 -13.33 13.56
C VAL A 14 -0.37 -12.42 12.70
N ALA A 15 -0.21 -12.73 11.42
CA ALA A 15 0.54 -11.90 10.48
C ALA A 15 -0.11 -10.52 10.28
N GLY A 16 -1.43 -10.44 10.21
CA GLY A 16 -2.20 -9.20 10.12
C GLY A 16 -1.98 -8.30 11.34
N PHE A 17 -2.17 -8.83 12.55
CA PHE A 17 -1.93 -8.07 13.78
C PHE A 17 -0.47 -7.66 13.95
N ALA A 18 0.48 -8.56 13.69
CA ALA A 18 1.91 -8.23 13.72
C ALA A 18 2.24 -7.09 12.74
N THR A 19 1.67 -7.13 11.53
CA THR A 19 1.83 -6.09 10.51
C THR A 19 1.30 -4.75 10.98
N VAL A 20 0.09 -4.72 11.57
CA VAL A 20 -0.51 -3.50 12.13
C VAL A 20 0.38 -2.91 13.24
N ILE A 21 0.86 -3.75 14.16
CA ILE A 21 1.74 -3.32 15.26
C ILE A 21 3.05 -2.72 14.71
N LEU A 22 3.70 -3.41 13.77
CA LEU A 22 4.95 -2.94 13.16
C LEU A 22 4.75 -1.65 12.37
N PHE A 23 3.67 -1.56 11.60
CA PHE A 23 3.32 -0.38 10.81
C PHE A 23 3.08 0.85 11.69
N PHE A 24 2.14 0.77 12.65
CA PHE A 24 1.83 1.91 13.52
C PHE A 24 2.97 2.23 14.48
N GLY A 25 3.63 1.22 15.06
CA GLY A 25 4.80 1.42 15.92
C GLY A 25 5.94 2.13 15.18
N GLY A 26 6.23 1.70 13.95
CA GLY A 26 7.19 2.37 13.08
C GLY A 26 6.76 3.80 12.72
N LEU A 27 5.48 4.03 12.41
CA LEU A 27 4.99 5.39 12.14
C LEU A 27 5.14 6.32 13.33
N LEU A 28 4.84 5.86 14.55
CA LEU A 28 5.03 6.66 15.76
C LEU A 28 6.50 7.03 15.97
N ILE A 29 7.43 6.12 15.67
CA ILE A 29 8.88 6.40 15.70
C ILE A 29 9.23 7.49 14.66
N GLN A 30 8.71 7.39 13.43
CA GLN A 30 8.97 8.38 12.39
C GLN A 30 8.36 9.75 12.73
N MET A 31 7.14 9.80 13.27
CA MET A 31 6.51 11.03 13.75
C MET A 31 7.29 11.68 14.89
N LYS A 32 7.82 10.88 15.83
CA LYS A 32 8.70 11.39 16.88
C LYS A 32 9.96 12.00 16.28
N LYS A 33 10.58 11.35 15.28
CA LYS A 33 11.74 11.88 14.55
C LYS A 33 11.43 13.19 13.83
N TRP A 34 10.30 13.27 13.13
CA TRP A 34 9.86 14.50 12.46
C TRP A 34 9.58 15.64 13.46
N GLY A 35 9.08 15.28 14.65
CA GLY A 35 8.82 16.22 15.74
C GLY A 35 10.06 16.83 16.40
N TYR A 36 11.28 16.37 16.10
CA TYR A 36 12.49 17.07 16.55
C TYR A 36 12.67 18.44 15.85
N GLY A 37 12.07 18.60 14.66
CA GLY A 37 12.25 19.78 13.82
C GLY A 37 13.71 19.99 13.38
N SER A 38 13.93 20.99 12.53
CA SER A 38 15.24 21.62 12.36
C SER A 38 15.19 22.95 13.08
N THR A 39 15.88 23.10 14.21
CA THR A 39 16.04 24.40 14.88
C THR A 39 17.10 25.28 14.18
N GLY A 40 17.52 24.90 12.96
CA GLY A 40 18.69 25.45 12.29
C GLY A 40 19.96 24.70 12.70
N TYR A 41 21.04 24.82 11.91
CA TYR A 41 22.33 24.22 12.22
C TYR A 41 22.83 24.68 13.59
N GLY A 42 23.16 23.71 14.47
CA GLY A 42 23.84 23.97 15.74
C GLY A 42 22.94 24.40 16.91
N LYS A 43 21.61 24.29 16.82
CA LYS A 43 20.72 24.45 17.99
C LYS A 43 20.25 23.09 18.50
N ASP A 44 20.05 23.01 19.81
CA ASP A 44 19.43 21.84 20.43
C ASP A 44 18.03 21.62 19.81
N GLY A 45 17.75 20.38 19.39
CA GLY A 45 16.45 20.01 18.84
C GLY A 45 15.36 20.16 19.89
N GLN A 46 14.14 20.54 19.48
CA GLN A 46 13.00 20.45 20.39
C GLN A 46 12.80 18.96 20.69
N GLY A 47 13.06 18.51 21.93
CA GLY A 47 13.03 17.09 22.30
C GLY A 47 11.81 16.37 21.74
N GLY A 48 12.02 15.57 20.68
CA GLY A 48 10.99 15.23 19.70
C GLY A 48 9.68 14.75 20.32
N SER A 49 8.58 15.40 19.92
CA SER A 49 7.23 15.12 20.42
C SER A 49 6.29 14.80 19.25
N ILE A 50 5.63 13.64 19.33
CA ILE A 50 4.60 13.22 18.37
C ILE A 50 3.43 14.21 18.40
N VAL A 51 3.00 14.63 19.60
CA VAL A 51 1.91 15.59 19.78
C VAL A 51 2.32 16.96 19.26
N GLY A 52 3.57 17.38 19.49
CA GLY A 52 4.12 18.62 18.94
C GLY A 52 4.10 18.61 17.42
N PHE A 53 4.58 17.53 16.81
CA PHE A 53 4.53 17.33 15.36
C PHE A 53 3.10 17.42 14.82
N LEU A 54 2.14 16.69 15.39
CA LEU A 54 0.74 16.70 14.94
C LEU A 54 0.09 18.08 15.05
N LYS A 55 0.34 18.80 16.14
CA LYS A 55 -0.16 20.17 16.31
C LYS A 55 0.41 21.12 15.26
N LEU A 56 1.72 21.04 15.00
CA LEU A 56 2.38 21.85 13.97
C LEU A 56 1.86 21.48 12.58
N LEU A 57 1.76 20.19 12.27
CA LEU A 57 1.24 19.67 11.01
C LEU A 57 -0.16 20.22 10.73
N LEU A 58 -1.10 20.08 11.67
CA LEU A 58 -2.46 20.59 11.51
C LEU A 58 -2.50 22.12 11.39
N SER A 59 -1.72 22.82 12.21
CA SER A 59 -1.62 24.28 12.14
C SER A 59 -1.15 24.76 10.77
N GLN A 60 -0.15 24.10 10.19
CA GLN A 60 0.37 24.45 8.88
C GLN A 60 -0.59 24.08 7.75
N ILE A 61 -1.22 22.91 7.77
CA ILE A 61 -2.18 22.47 6.72
C ILE A 61 -3.36 23.42 6.58
N PHE A 62 -3.82 24.03 7.69
CA PHE A 62 -4.94 24.96 7.70
C PHE A 62 -4.50 26.44 7.78
N ASP A 63 -3.25 26.75 7.47
CA ASP A 63 -2.77 28.14 7.41
C ASP A 63 -3.48 28.88 6.26
N LYS A 64 -3.98 30.08 6.54
CA LYS A 64 -4.69 30.93 5.58
C LYS A 64 -3.77 31.51 4.50
N LYS A 65 -2.45 31.34 4.64
CA LYS A 65 -1.45 31.80 3.67
C LYS A 65 -1.35 30.93 2.41
N HIS A 66 -1.96 29.76 2.38
CA HIS A 66 -1.89 28.88 1.22
C HIS A 66 -2.66 29.44 0.02
N GLU A 67 -2.01 29.40 -1.15
CA GLU A 67 -2.63 29.84 -2.41
C GLU A 67 -3.71 28.87 -2.92
N GLN A 68 -3.62 27.59 -2.53
CA GLN A 68 -4.56 26.54 -2.92
C GLN A 68 -5.30 25.97 -1.72
N GLY A 69 -6.59 25.70 -1.90
CA GLY A 69 -7.40 25.04 -0.87
C GLY A 69 -6.94 23.59 -0.65
N VAL A 70 -7.02 23.13 0.61
CA VAL A 70 -6.60 21.78 1.04
C VAL A 70 -7.21 20.67 0.18
N LEU A 71 -8.49 20.79 -0.19
CA LEU A 71 -9.17 19.80 -1.04
C LEU A 71 -8.56 19.73 -2.44
N THR A 72 -8.25 20.89 -3.03
CA THR A 72 -7.60 20.96 -4.34
C THR A 72 -6.22 20.31 -4.28
N THR A 73 -5.43 20.62 -3.25
CA THR A 73 -4.10 20.02 -3.03
C THR A 73 -4.21 18.50 -2.87
N LEU A 74 -5.19 18.01 -2.09
CA LEU A 74 -5.41 16.59 -1.87
C LEU A 74 -5.78 15.88 -3.18
N VAL A 75 -6.80 16.37 -3.89
CA VAL A 75 -7.28 15.67 -5.09
C VAL A 75 -6.28 15.81 -6.23
N MET A 76 -5.79 17.02 -6.49
CA MET A 76 -5.01 17.30 -7.68
C MET A 76 -3.54 16.92 -7.51
N ASP A 77 -2.94 17.21 -6.36
CA ASP A 77 -1.50 17.03 -6.18
C ASP A 77 -1.12 15.73 -5.48
N ILE A 78 -2.04 15.10 -4.74
CA ILE A 78 -1.82 13.81 -4.07
C ILE A 78 -2.48 12.67 -4.85
N LEU A 79 -3.80 12.71 -5.09
CA LEU A 79 -4.51 11.61 -5.76
C LEU A 79 -4.22 11.55 -7.27
N ILE A 80 -4.28 12.69 -7.96
CA ILE A 80 -4.02 12.78 -9.40
C ILE A 80 -2.52 13.01 -9.69
N GLN A 81 -1.74 13.41 -8.67
CA GLN A 81 -0.29 13.64 -8.81
C GLN A 81 0.09 14.65 -9.90
N ARG A 82 -0.69 15.74 -10.04
CA ARG A 82 -0.53 16.79 -11.06
C ARG A 82 0.90 17.33 -11.19
N ARG A 83 1.64 17.47 -10.09
CA ARG A 83 3.05 17.92 -10.15
C ARG A 83 3.97 16.98 -10.89
N ILE A 84 3.75 15.67 -10.76
CA ILE A 84 4.53 14.66 -11.47
C ILE A 84 4.18 14.74 -12.95
N LEU A 85 2.89 14.91 -13.29
CA LEU A 85 2.42 15.08 -14.66
C LEU A 85 3.10 16.27 -15.37
N LYS A 86 3.18 17.43 -14.68
CA LYS A 86 3.85 18.63 -15.21
C LYS A 86 5.35 18.44 -15.48
N ARG A 87 6.01 17.53 -14.77
CA ARG A 87 7.47 17.29 -14.91
C ARG A 87 7.80 16.21 -15.94
N SER A 88 7.02 15.13 -15.99
CA SER A 88 7.21 14.05 -16.97
C SER A 88 5.99 13.14 -17.00
N VAL A 89 5.36 13.02 -18.17
CA VAL A 89 4.20 12.15 -18.39
C VAL A 89 4.54 10.68 -18.11
N ILE A 90 5.72 10.20 -18.53
CA ILE A 90 6.14 8.79 -18.29
C ILE A 90 6.28 8.52 -16.79
N ARG A 91 6.88 9.46 -16.04
CA ARG A 91 7.00 9.33 -14.58
C ARG A 91 5.62 9.32 -13.93
N TRP A 92 4.70 10.11 -14.45
CA TRP A 92 3.33 10.18 -13.97
C TRP A 92 2.57 8.89 -14.25
N VAL A 93 2.60 8.35 -15.47
CA VAL A 93 1.94 7.07 -15.81
C VAL A 93 2.46 5.95 -14.91
N MET A 94 3.77 5.86 -14.72
CA MET A 94 4.38 4.89 -13.80
C MET A 94 3.87 5.05 -12.35
N HIS A 95 3.85 6.27 -11.82
CA HIS A 95 3.43 6.48 -10.43
C HIS A 95 1.92 6.38 -10.22
N ILE A 96 1.09 6.86 -11.15
CA ILE A 96 -0.37 6.82 -10.99
C ILE A 96 -0.88 5.38 -11.05
N THR A 97 -0.28 4.53 -11.89
CA THR A 97 -0.61 3.10 -12.00
C THR A 97 -0.11 2.32 -10.78
N ILE A 98 1.11 2.58 -10.29
CA ILE A 98 1.58 1.98 -9.02
C ILE A 98 0.70 2.43 -7.84
N PHE A 99 0.39 3.73 -7.76
CA PHE A 99 -0.38 4.30 -6.65
C PHE A 99 -1.80 3.73 -6.59
N TRP A 100 -2.57 3.85 -7.69
CA TRP A 100 -3.94 3.35 -7.72
C TRP A 100 -4.00 1.82 -7.72
N GLY A 101 -3.09 1.15 -8.42
CA GLY A 101 -2.97 -0.31 -8.36
C GLY A 101 -2.75 -0.79 -6.93
N TRP A 102 -1.77 -0.24 -6.22
CA TRP A 102 -1.46 -0.65 -4.86
C TRP A 102 -2.56 -0.27 -3.85
N ILE A 103 -3.06 0.98 -3.86
CA ILE A 103 -4.03 1.45 -2.86
C ILE A 103 -5.38 0.75 -3.00
N MET A 104 -5.84 0.48 -4.24
CA MET A 104 -7.12 -0.18 -4.46
C MET A 104 -7.06 -1.66 -4.09
N LEU A 105 -5.97 -2.36 -4.44
CA LEU A 105 -5.74 -3.73 -3.99
C LEU A 105 -5.71 -3.82 -2.46
N PHE A 106 -5.02 -2.89 -1.80
CA PHE A 106 -4.99 -2.82 -0.34
C PHE A 106 -6.39 -2.60 0.25
N VAL A 107 -7.15 -1.62 -0.28
CA VAL A 107 -8.50 -1.30 0.19
C VAL A 107 -9.46 -2.47 -0.01
N PHE A 108 -9.49 -3.09 -1.19
CA PHE A 108 -10.37 -4.23 -1.44
C PHE A 108 -10.02 -5.45 -0.58
N SER A 109 -8.72 -5.73 -0.43
CA SER A 109 -8.27 -6.82 0.44
C SER A 109 -8.64 -6.56 1.91
N MET A 110 -8.49 -5.31 2.37
CA MET A 110 -8.90 -4.90 3.72
C MET A 110 -10.41 -5.01 3.92
N LEU A 111 -11.21 -4.57 2.95
CA LEU A 111 -12.68 -4.66 3.04
C LEU A 111 -13.14 -6.12 3.14
N ILE A 112 -12.63 -6.99 2.28
CA ILE A 112 -12.94 -8.43 2.31
C ILE A 112 -12.49 -9.06 3.64
N PHE A 113 -11.29 -8.73 4.10
CA PHE A 113 -10.78 -9.20 5.39
C PHE A 113 -11.67 -8.76 6.57
N ILE A 114 -12.12 -7.50 6.58
CA ILE A 114 -13.03 -6.98 7.62
C ILE A 114 -14.35 -7.75 7.59
N VAL A 115 -14.93 -7.97 6.40
CA VAL A 115 -16.17 -8.75 6.27
C VAL A 115 -15.97 -10.19 6.76
N GLU A 116 -14.86 -10.83 6.41
CA GLU A 116 -14.53 -12.18 6.88
C GLU A 116 -14.36 -12.24 8.41
N LEU A 117 -13.71 -11.25 9.01
CA LEU A 117 -13.54 -11.15 10.45
C LEU A 117 -14.88 -10.94 11.17
N LEU A 118 -15.73 -10.06 10.66
CA LEU A 118 -17.07 -9.78 11.20
C LEU A 118 -18.01 -10.98 11.08
N HIS A 119 -17.92 -11.75 10.00
CA HIS A 119 -18.68 -12.98 9.85
C HIS A 119 -18.23 -14.04 10.85
N LYS A 120 -16.92 -14.31 10.93
CA LYS A 120 -16.40 -15.43 11.72
C LYS A 120 -16.48 -15.21 13.24
N TYR A 121 -16.26 -14.00 13.71
CA TYR A 121 -16.26 -13.69 15.16
C TYR A 121 -17.44 -12.84 15.60
N GLY A 122 -18.01 -12.02 14.71
CA GLY A 122 -19.12 -11.14 15.04
C GLY A 122 -20.50 -11.77 14.83
N GLY A 123 -20.59 -12.94 14.18
CA GLY A 123 -21.86 -13.53 13.75
C GLY A 123 -22.65 -12.64 12.78
N MET A 124 -22.01 -11.60 12.24
CA MET A 124 -22.61 -10.62 11.35
C MET A 124 -22.77 -11.26 9.97
N PHE A 125 -23.83 -10.87 9.24
CA PHE A 125 -24.16 -11.35 7.90
C PHE A 125 -24.79 -12.75 7.75
N GLY A 126 -24.73 -13.60 8.79
CA GLY A 126 -25.34 -14.95 8.77
C GLY A 126 -24.91 -15.82 7.58
N ASP A 127 -25.57 -16.97 7.38
CA ASP A 127 -25.35 -17.82 6.20
C ASP A 127 -25.97 -17.24 4.90
N THR A 128 -26.79 -16.19 5.04
CA THR A 128 -27.57 -15.59 3.94
C THR A 128 -26.69 -14.91 2.89
N ILE A 129 -25.53 -14.38 3.28
CA ILE A 129 -24.62 -13.73 2.32
C ILE A 129 -23.76 -14.78 1.58
N THR A 130 -23.31 -15.81 2.27
CA THR A 130 -22.35 -16.77 1.73
C THR A 130 -22.98 -17.75 0.75
N HIS A 131 -24.27 -18.05 0.84
CA HIS A 131 -24.94 -19.05 -0.02
C HIS A 131 -24.16 -20.39 -0.08
N GLY A 132 -23.43 -20.77 0.98
CA GLY A 132 -22.55 -21.94 1.00
C GLY A 132 -21.24 -21.80 0.20
N ARG A 133 -20.91 -20.61 -0.28
CA ARG A 133 -19.67 -20.26 -1.00
C ARG A 133 -18.73 -19.44 -0.10
N PRO A 134 -17.43 -19.35 -0.43
CA PRO A 134 -16.51 -18.42 0.22
C PRO A 134 -17.04 -16.98 0.19
N ILE A 135 -16.92 -16.24 1.30
CA ILE A 135 -17.40 -14.84 1.43
C ILE A 135 -16.88 -13.95 0.29
N VAL A 136 -15.64 -14.16 -0.14
CA VAL A 136 -15.02 -13.41 -1.23
C VAL A 136 -15.82 -13.52 -2.53
N GLU A 137 -16.36 -14.71 -2.83
CA GLU A 137 -17.16 -14.96 -4.04
C GLU A 137 -18.56 -14.32 -3.97
N SER A 138 -18.98 -13.87 -2.78
CA SER A 138 -20.24 -13.16 -2.58
C SER A 138 -20.15 -11.70 -3.06
N PHE A 139 -18.95 -11.20 -3.39
CA PHE A 139 -18.70 -9.84 -3.86
C PHE A 139 -18.02 -9.81 -5.25
N PRO A 140 -18.72 -10.23 -6.33
CA PRO A 140 -18.12 -10.37 -7.66
C PRO A 140 -17.50 -9.07 -8.18
N VAL A 141 -18.11 -7.93 -7.89
CA VAL A 141 -17.57 -6.60 -8.29
C VAL A 141 -16.21 -6.35 -7.65
N ILE A 142 -16.03 -6.69 -6.37
CA ILE A 142 -14.76 -6.48 -5.66
C ILE A 142 -13.68 -7.40 -6.23
N VAL A 143 -14.02 -8.66 -6.53
CA VAL A 143 -13.10 -9.62 -7.14
C VAL A 143 -12.62 -9.12 -8.51
N THR A 144 -13.54 -8.74 -9.39
CA THR A 144 -13.19 -8.21 -10.72
C THR A 144 -12.36 -6.93 -10.64
N LEU A 145 -12.69 -6.01 -9.72
CA LEU A 145 -11.88 -4.82 -9.51
C LEU A 145 -10.49 -5.18 -8.98
N ASN A 146 -10.37 -6.18 -8.10
CA ASN A 146 -9.08 -6.65 -7.61
C ASN A 146 -8.19 -7.13 -8.77
N GLU A 147 -8.73 -7.96 -9.68
CA GLU A 147 -8.03 -8.40 -10.89
C GLU A 147 -7.57 -7.23 -11.76
N VAL A 148 -8.47 -6.29 -12.06
CA VAL A 148 -8.17 -5.11 -12.88
C VAL A 148 -7.04 -4.27 -12.26
N PHE A 149 -7.13 -3.97 -10.96
CA PHE A 149 -6.09 -3.21 -10.27
C PHE A 149 -4.78 -4.00 -10.09
N GLY A 150 -4.84 -5.33 -10.08
CA GLY A 150 -3.67 -6.22 -10.22
C GLY A 150 -2.90 -5.94 -11.50
N TYR A 151 -3.59 -5.89 -12.64
CA TYR A 151 -2.97 -5.55 -13.92
C TYR A 151 -2.48 -4.11 -13.98
N VAL A 152 -3.24 -3.15 -13.43
CA VAL A 152 -2.81 -1.74 -13.32
C VAL A 152 -1.50 -1.64 -12.54
N LEU A 153 -1.39 -2.32 -11.39
CA LEU A 153 -0.17 -2.35 -10.60
C LEU A 153 0.99 -3.00 -11.37
N LEU A 154 0.75 -4.13 -12.04
CA LEU A 154 1.75 -4.82 -12.85
C LEU A 154 2.31 -3.91 -13.94
N ILE A 155 1.46 -3.20 -14.68
CA ILE A 155 1.88 -2.26 -15.72
C ILE A 155 2.80 -1.19 -15.11
N GLY A 156 2.40 -0.59 -13.99
CA GLY A 156 3.20 0.43 -13.31
C GLY A 156 4.57 -0.08 -12.88
N VAL A 157 4.63 -1.28 -12.31
CA VAL A 157 5.88 -1.92 -11.88
C VAL A 157 6.76 -2.28 -13.08
N LEU A 158 6.20 -2.80 -14.17
CA LEU A 158 6.94 -3.09 -15.40
C LEU A 158 7.55 -1.83 -16.01
N ILE A 159 6.78 -0.73 -16.06
CA ILE A 159 7.31 0.57 -16.51
C ILE A 159 8.45 1.03 -15.58
N ALA A 160 8.32 0.85 -14.27
CA ALA A 160 9.37 1.22 -13.32
C ALA A 160 10.66 0.41 -13.51
N ILE A 161 10.54 -0.90 -13.75
CA ILE A 161 11.68 -1.78 -14.04
C ILE A 161 12.31 -1.40 -15.38
N ALA A 162 11.52 -1.32 -16.44
CA ALA A 162 12.00 -0.96 -17.78
C ALA A 162 12.75 0.38 -17.76
N ARG A 163 12.19 1.38 -17.09
CA ARG A 163 12.82 2.70 -16.94
C ARG A 163 14.18 2.62 -16.23
N ARG A 164 14.37 1.73 -15.26
CA ARG A 164 15.65 1.55 -14.56
C ARG A 164 16.66 0.73 -15.35
N LEU A 165 16.22 -0.19 -16.21
CA LEU A 165 17.10 -1.02 -17.04
C LEU A 165 17.58 -0.29 -18.30
N PHE A 166 16.68 0.45 -18.96
CA PHE A 166 16.93 1.02 -20.28
C PHE A 166 17.32 2.50 -20.29
N ILE A 167 16.99 3.29 -19.26
CA ILE A 167 17.36 4.72 -19.21
C ILE A 167 18.63 4.90 -18.38
N THR A 168 19.74 5.24 -19.04
CA THR A 168 21.07 5.36 -18.44
C THR A 168 21.11 6.31 -17.24
N GLU A 169 20.45 7.47 -17.34
CA GLU A 169 20.40 8.47 -16.28
C GLU A 169 19.72 7.93 -15.02
N VAL A 170 18.66 7.13 -15.20
CA VAL A 170 17.93 6.51 -14.09
C VAL A 170 18.72 5.35 -13.52
N ARG A 171 19.36 4.55 -14.37
CA ARG A 171 20.17 3.41 -13.97
C ARG A 171 21.36 3.85 -13.12
N ASN A 172 22.07 4.89 -13.55
CA ASN A 172 23.23 5.42 -12.83
C ASN A 172 22.86 6.03 -11.47
N GLY A 173 21.64 6.51 -11.30
CA GLY A 173 21.10 7.01 -10.03
C GLY A 173 20.37 5.96 -9.18
N THR A 174 20.27 4.70 -9.64
CA THR A 174 19.53 3.66 -8.93
C THR A 174 20.36 3.09 -7.78
N THR A 175 19.81 3.13 -6.57
CA THR A 175 20.43 2.56 -5.37
C THR A 175 19.93 1.14 -5.11
N PHE A 176 20.65 0.37 -4.26
CA PHE A 176 20.22 -0.97 -3.85
C PHE A 176 18.77 -0.99 -3.31
N TYR A 177 18.41 -0.02 -2.49
CA TYR A 177 17.04 0.09 -1.95
C TYR A 177 15.98 0.23 -3.05
N ASP A 178 16.29 0.91 -4.14
CA ASP A 178 15.33 1.08 -5.24
C ASP A 178 15.12 -0.24 -5.99
N VAL A 179 16.19 -1.02 -6.16
CA VAL A 179 16.13 -2.38 -6.76
C VAL A 179 15.40 -3.34 -5.82
N PHE A 180 15.76 -3.35 -4.53
CA PHE A 180 15.15 -4.23 -3.53
C PHE A 180 13.65 -3.99 -3.40
N LEU A 181 13.22 -2.72 -3.27
CA LEU A 181 11.81 -2.39 -3.12
C LEU A 181 11.02 -2.61 -4.41
N THR A 182 11.53 -2.15 -5.56
CA THR A 182 10.82 -2.33 -6.84
C THR A 182 10.78 -3.82 -7.24
N GLY A 183 11.88 -4.55 -7.06
CA GLY A 183 11.98 -5.97 -7.36
C GLY A 183 11.14 -6.83 -6.41
N GLY A 184 11.15 -6.52 -5.11
CA GLY A 184 10.28 -7.20 -4.15
C GLY A 184 8.79 -6.94 -4.41
N LEU A 185 8.42 -5.71 -4.77
CA LEU A 185 7.04 -5.41 -5.20
C LEU A 185 6.66 -6.20 -6.46
N PHE A 186 7.56 -6.32 -7.43
CA PHE A 186 7.33 -7.14 -8.63
C PHE A 186 7.09 -8.62 -8.27
N ILE A 187 7.94 -9.20 -7.42
CA ILE A 187 7.78 -10.59 -6.96
C ILE A 187 6.41 -10.77 -6.29
N ILE A 188 5.99 -9.83 -5.45
CA ILE A 188 4.69 -9.87 -4.77
C ILE A 188 3.53 -9.80 -5.77
N VAL A 189 3.61 -8.93 -6.77
CA VAL A 189 2.58 -8.87 -7.83
C VAL A 189 2.49 -10.21 -8.56
N ILE A 190 3.63 -10.80 -8.94
CA ILE A 190 3.66 -12.09 -9.63
C ILE A 190 3.09 -13.22 -8.75
N THR A 191 3.42 -13.26 -7.46
CA THR A 191 2.84 -14.28 -6.56
C THR A 191 1.33 -14.12 -6.41
N GLY A 192 0.80 -12.90 -6.51
CA GLY A 192 -0.64 -12.64 -6.52
C GLY A 192 -1.33 -13.24 -7.74
N PHE A 193 -0.79 -12.99 -8.95
CA PHE A 193 -1.30 -13.60 -10.18
C PHE A 193 -1.18 -15.12 -10.18
N ILE A 194 -0.06 -15.67 -9.71
CA ILE A 194 0.11 -17.12 -9.58
C ILE A 194 -0.97 -17.70 -8.66
N SER A 195 -1.18 -17.09 -7.48
CA SER A 195 -2.21 -17.52 -6.54
C SER A 195 -3.61 -17.51 -7.17
N GLU A 196 -3.93 -16.48 -7.93
CA GLU A 196 -5.22 -16.34 -8.59
C GLU A 196 -5.42 -17.37 -9.70
N TRP A 197 -4.41 -17.55 -10.55
CA TRP A 197 -4.49 -18.53 -11.62
C TRP A 197 -4.58 -19.97 -11.12
N MET A 198 -3.98 -20.26 -9.96
CA MET A 198 -4.15 -21.55 -9.28
C MET A 198 -5.57 -21.74 -8.75
N ARG A 199 -6.22 -20.66 -8.29
CA ARG A 199 -7.60 -20.68 -7.80
C ARG A 199 -8.61 -20.88 -8.93
N GLU A 200 -8.40 -20.24 -10.07
CA GLU A 200 -9.28 -20.37 -11.25
C GLU A 200 -9.04 -21.63 -12.07
N GLY A 201 -7.95 -22.37 -11.80
CA GLY A 201 -7.65 -23.62 -12.48
C GLY A 201 -7.02 -23.46 -13.87
N TYR A 202 -6.49 -22.28 -14.22
CA TYR A 202 -5.81 -22.05 -15.51
C TYR A 202 -4.55 -22.89 -15.70
N PHE A 203 -4.01 -23.47 -14.62
CA PHE A 203 -2.89 -24.41 -14.71
C PHE A 203 -3.40 -25.83 -15.07
N LEU A 204 -3.37 -26.75 -14.12
CA LEU A 204 -3.89 -28.12 -14.22
C LEU A 204 -4.75 -28.35 -12.97
N GLU A 205 -5.79 -29.17 -13.05
CA GLU A 205 -6.68 -29.47 -11.91
C GLU A 205 -5.91 -29.93 -10.65
N GLN A 206 -4.75 -30.56 -10.83
CA GLN A 206 -3.85 -30.98 -9.76
C GLN A 206 -3.32 -29.83 -8.87
N TYR A 207 -3.28 -28.60 -9.40
CA TYR A 207 -2.80 -27.43 -8.66
C TYR A 207 -3.86 -26.78 -7.75
N SER A 208 -5.12 -27.23 -7.81
CA SER A 208 -6.19 -26.77 -6.91
C SER A 208 -5.86 -27.04 -5.43
N ALA A 209 -5.16 -28.14 -5.13
CA ALA A 209 -4.75 -28.50 -3.77
C ALA A 209 -3.71 -27.56 -3.17
N ILE A 210 -2.89 -26.90 -4.00
CA ILE A 210 -1.85 -25.97 -3.54
C ILE A 210 -2.26 -24.49 -3.68
N ALA A 211 -3.47 -24.20 -4.18
CA ALA A 211 -3.97 -22.84 -4.27
C ALA A 211 -4.12 -22.15 -2.88
N PRO A 212 -4.70 -22.79 -1.84
CA PRO A 212 -4.78 -22.18 -0.51
C PRO A 212 -3.42 -21.82 0.13
N PRO A 213 -2.40 -22.69 0.14
CA PRO A 213 -1.10 -22.31 0.68
C PRO A 213 -0.36 -21.27 -0.17
N ALA A 214 -0.55 -21.25 -1.50
CA ALA A 214 0.00 -20.19 -2.35
C ALA A 214 -0.63 -18.82 -2.04
N ALA A 215 -1.96 -18.78 -1.84
CA ALA A 215 -2.67 -17.57 -1.41
C ALA A 215 -2.19 -17.09 -0.03
N LEU A 216 -2.07 -18.01 0.93
CA LEU A 216 -1.54 -17.69 2.26
C LEU A 216 -0.13 -17.10 2.18
N PHE A 217 0.75 -17.72 1.37
CA PHE A 217 2.10 -17.21 1.15
C PHE A 217 2.07 -15.78 0.59
N HIS A 218 1.31 -15.54 -0.49
CA HIS A 218 1.17 -14.22 -1.09
C HIS A 218 0.66 -13.17 -0.09
N VAL A 219 -0.40 -13.50 0.68
CA VAL A 219 -0.97 -12.58 1.68
C VAL A 219 0.07 -12.23 2.76
N VAL A 220 0.76 -13.22 3.33
CA VAL A 220 1.74 -12.99 4.39
C VAL A 220 2.90 -12.13 3.91
N ILE A 221 3.49 -12.44 2.75
CA ILE A 221 4.60 -11.62 2.23
C ILE A 221 4.13 -10.21 1.84
N SER A 222 2.91 -10.06 1.34
CA SER A 222 2.34 -8.76 1.00
C SER A 222 2.15 -7.90 2.25
N LEU A 223 1.60 -8.45 3.32
CA LEU A 223 1.43 -7.74 4.59
C LEU A 223 2.78 -7.29 5.16
N LEU A 224 3.75 -8.19 5.22
CA LEU A 224 5.07 -7.86 5.79
C LEU A 224 5.83 -6.86 4.92
N PHE A 225 5.94 -7.11 3.62
CA PHE A 225 6.77 -6.30 2.72
C PHE A 225 6.09 -5.01 2.28
N CYS A 226 4.81 -5.07 1.89
CA CYS A 226 4.12 -3.89 1.36
C CYS A 226 3.57 -2.99 2.47
N VAL A 227 3.30 -3.51 3.67
CA VAL A 227 2.69 -2.71 4.76
C VAL A 227 3.64 -2.55 5.95
N ALA A 228 4.10 -3.63 6.57
CA ALA A 228 4.91 -3.54 7.80
C ALA A 228 6.25 -2.80 7.57
N MET A 229 6.84 -2.91 6.38
CA MET A 229 8.09 -2.21 6.05
C MET A 229 7.93 -0.73 5.68
N ILE A 230 6.70 -0.21 5.50
CA ILE A 230 6.47 1.19 5.09
C ILE A 230 7.27 2.19 5.95
N PRO A 231 7.17 2.18 7.29
CA PRO A 231 7.85 3.17 8.11
C PRO A 231 9.37 3.05 8.17
N PHE A 232 9.93 1.90 7.77
CA PHE A 232 11.35 1.58 7.94
C PHE A 232 12.16 1.67 6.65
N THR A 233 11.49 1.84 5.50
CA THR A 233 12.13 1.82 4.18
C THR A 233 11.81 3.10 3.41
N LYS A 234 12.29 3.20 2.15
CA LYS A 234 11.92 4.31 1.28
C LYS A 234 10.42 4.39 1.02
N TYR A 235 9.62 3.34 1.27
CA TYR A 235 8.16 3.39 1.17
C TYR A 235 7.48 4.42 2.07
N ILE A 236 8.16 4.93 3.10
CA ILE A 236 7.64 6.03 3.91
C ILE A 236 7.24 7.27 3.06
N HIS A 237 7.79 7.43 1.85
CA HIS A 237 7.39 8.48 0.92
C HIS A 237 5.89 8.46 0.58
N ILE A 238 5.24 7.30 0.61
CA ILE A 238 3.79 7.15 0.39
C ILE A 238 3.00 7.99 1.42
N ILE A 239 3.57 8.24 2.59
CA ILE A 239 2.96 9.03 3.67
C ILE A 239 3.62 10.41 3.77
N ALA A 240 4.96 10.45 3.86
CA ALA A 240 5.70 11.68 4.09
C ALA A 240 5.55 12.70 2.95
N THR A 241 5.52 12.23 1.69
CA THR A 241 5.37 13.13 0.55
C THR A 241 4.00 13.82 0.57
N PRO A 242 2.85 13.13 0.63
CA PRO A 242 1.54 13.78 0.79
C PRO A 242 1.45 14.77 1.95
N LEU A 243 2.04 14.45 3.11
CA LEU A 243 2.05 15.35 4.26
C LEU A 243 2.84 16.63 3.98
N SER A 244 4.05 16.52 3.41
CA SER A 244 4.86 17.67 3.03
C SER A 244 4.14 18.57 2.02
N ILE A 245 3.41 17.96 1.10
CA ILE A 245 2.64 18.65 0.06
C ILE A 245 1.52 19.49 0.67
N LEU A 246 0.81 18.93 1.65
CA LEU A 246 -0.29 19.60 2.34
C LEU A 246 0.22 20.76 3.20
N VAL A 247 1.34 20.58 3.90
CA VAL A 247 1.97 21.63 4.72
C VAL A 247 2.38 22.85 3.89
N ASN A 248 2.87 22.62 2.67
CA ASN A 248 3.30 23.68 1.77
C ASN A 248 2.14 24.29 0.94
N GLY A 249 0.88 23.92 1.19
CA GLY A 249 -0.27 24.48 0.48
C GLY A 249 -0.28 24.22 -1.03
N GLY A 250 0.36 23.12 -1.47
CA GLY A 250 0.54 22.82 -2.90
C GLY A 250 1.63 23.65 -3.61
N GLY A 251 2.32 24.55 -2.91
CA GLY A 251 3.49 25.30 -3.41
C GLY A 251 4.75 24.43 -3.55
N GLU A 252 5.69 24.88 -4.41
CA GLU A 252 7.04 24.30 -4.48
C GLU A 252 7.91 24.72 -3.30
#